data_AF-A0A6A3XFG2-F1
#
_entry.id   AF-A0A6A3XFG2-F1
#
_cell.length_a   1.000
_cell.length_b   1.000
_cell.length_c   1.000
_cell.angle_alpha   90.00
_cell.angle_beta   90.00
_cell.angle_gamma   90.00
#
_symmetry.space_group_name_H-M   'P 1'
#
loop_
_entity.id
_entity.type
_entity.pdbx_description
1 polymer ?
#
loop_
_entity_poly.entity_id
_entity_poly.type
_entity_poly.pdbx_seq_one_letter_code
_entity_poly.pdbx_strand_id
1 'polypeptide(L)'
;MRMIGTSVPPEVLQQIRDKETGSEMWAELCNLNEGKQSEAIKAYTIRRLENELWAMKLAPGGDANLHLCKMFNLKTELGDLQHSIADNTMVDMLLESLPEQVEFENLKSSIYYGADPSVYTPKRVRELILAAAARQKEFRSKQSEKRVEQQRGNGKGGVNLDGGGKQQSSASGTKKTHQCYVCGNEQHLKANCPEKTKKQSAADENEQKRKPRGNWQIRRG
;
A
#
# COMPACT_ATOMS: atom_id res chain seq x y z
N MET A 1 27.13 -31.53 42.71
CA MET A 1 27.18 -32.33 41.45
C MET A 1 25.92 -33.14 41.12
N ARG A 2 25.08 -33.60 42.08
CA ARG A 2 23.93 -34.48 41.78
C ARG A 2 22.80 -33.89 40.91
N MET A 3 22.55 -32.58 40.95
CA MET A 3 21.40 -31.98 40.25
C MET A 3 21.65 -31.72 38.75
N ILE A 4 22.86 -31.31 38.37
CA ILE A 4 23.18 -31.00 36.96
C ILE A 4 23.18 -32.30 36.14
N GLY A 5 23.74 -33.38 36.68
CA GLY A 5 23.80 -34.67 36.00
C GLY A 5 22.48 -35.45 35.87
N THR A 6 21.37 -34.91 36.34
CA THR A 6 20.03 -35.46 36.06
C THR A 6 19.27 -34.62 35.02
N SER A 7 19.79 -33.45 34.65
CA SER A 7 19.10 -32.47 33.81
C SER A 7 19.68 -32.36 32.40
N VAL A 8 20.76 -33.09 32.10
CA VAL A 8 21.41 -33.09 30.79
C VAL A 8 21.52 -34.50 30.21
N PRO A 9 21.50 -34.66 28.87
CA PRO A 9 21.65 -35.96 28.21
C PRO A 9 22.97 -36.66 28.60
N PRO A 10 23.03 -38.01 28.57
CA PRO A 10 24.22 -38.78 28.96
C PRO A 10 25.48 -38.38 28.18
N GLU A 11 25.33 -38.03 26.90
CA GLU A 11 26.43 -37.64 26.02
C GLU A 11 27.04 -36.29 26.46
N VAL A 12 26.21 -35.36 26.91
CA VAL A 12 26.63 -34.04 27.41
C VAL A 12 27.25 -34.19 28.80
N LEU A 13 26.68 -35.05 29.63
CA LEU A 13 27.19 -35.39 30.96
C LEU A 13 28.60 -35.96 30.94
N GLN A 14 28.91 -36.77 29.93
CA GLN A 14 30.24 -37.35 29.78
C GLN A 14 31.31 -36.29 29.48
N GLN A 15 30.93 -35.19 28.82
CA GLN A 15 31.83 -34.10 28.42
C GLN A 15 32.07 -33.04 29.50
N ILE A 16 31.26 -33.03 30.56
CA ILE A 16 31.38 -32.07 31.68
C ILE A 16 31.75 -32.75 33.01
N ARG A 17 31.90 -34.08 33.02
CA ARG A 17 32.14 -34.88 34.23
C ARG A 17 33.52 -34.63 34.84
N ASP A 18 34.49 -34.28 34.00
CA ASP A 18 35.88 -33.98 34.35
C ASP A 18 36.08 -32.58 34.94
N LYS A 19 35.04 -31.72 34.91
CA LYS A 19 35.10 -30.37 35.47
C LYS A 19 34.85 -30.40 36.98
N GLU A 20 35.72 -29.74 37.73
CA GLU A 20 35.71 -29.78 39.20
C GLU A 20 34.69 -28.81 39.80
N THR A 21 34.42 -27.70 39.09
CA THR A 21 33.52 -26.65 39.56
C THR A 21 32.24 -26.55 38.74
N GLY A 22 31.14 -26.15 39.40
CA GLY A 22 29.88 -25.89 38.71
C GLY A 22 29.98 -24.77 37.66
N SER A 23 30.88 -23.80 37.88
CA SER A 23 31.17 -22.72 36.92
C SER A 23 31.83 -23.25 35.64
N GLU A 24 32.79 -24.16 35.76
CA GLU A 24 33.43 -24.81 34.60
C GLU A 24 32.46 -25.73 33.86
N MET A 25 31.63 -26.49 34.59
CA MET A 25 30.55 -27.29 33.98
C MET A 25 29.57 -26.40 33.21
N TRP A 26 29.19 -25.25 33.77
CA TRP A 26 28.30 -24.29 33.11
C TRP A 26 28.95 -23.64 31.88
N ALA A 27 30.23 -23.24 31.97
CA ALA A 27 30.97 -22.69 30.84
C ALA A 27 31.11 -23.71 29.70
N GLU A 28 31.36 -24.99 30.02
CA GLU A 28 31.43 -26.05 29.00
C GLU A 28 30.04 -26.35 28.41
N LEU A 29 28.97 -26.31 29.21
CA LEU A 29 27.60 -26.43 28.70
C LEU A 29 27.25 -25.28 27.75
N CYS A 30 27.60 -24.05 28.11
CA CYS A 30 27.50 -22.89 27.22
C CYS A 30 28.30 -23.15 25.94
N ASN A 31 29.56 -23.57 26.03
CA ASN A 31 30.41 -23.85 24.88
C ASN A 31 29.91 -25.01 23.99
N LEU A 32 29.28 -26.04 24.56
CA LEU A 32 28.68 -27.14 23.78
C LEU A 32 27.35 -26.75 23.13
N ASN A 33 26.58 -25.89 23.79
CA ASN A 33 25.30 -25.42 23.26
C ASN A 33 25.49 -24.29 22.23
N GLU A 34 26.39 -23.36 22.52
CA GLU A 34 26.84 -22.29 21.63
C GLU A 34 27.75 -22.85 20.53
N GLY A 35 28.59 -23.85 20.80
CA GLY A 35 29.39 -24.56 19.80
C GLY A 35 28.54 -25.41 18.84
N LYS A 36 27.34 -25.85 19.26
CA LYS A 36 26.31 -26.39 18.35
C LYS A 36 25.69 -25.31 17.48
N GLN A 37 25.67 -24.05 17.91
CA GLN A 37 25.50 -22.87 17.06
C GLN A 37 26.87 -22.49 16.47
N SER A 38 27.49 -23.39 15.72
CA SER A 38 28.79 -23.10 15.10
C SER A 38 28.74 -21.76 14.37
N GLU A 39 29.86 -21.02 14.36
CA GLU A 39 29.93 -19.74 13.62
C GLU A 39 29.42 -19.86 12.18
N ALA A 40 29.59 -21.05 11.57
CA ALA A 40 29.02 -21.37 10.26
C ALA A 40 27.48 -21.47 10.25
N ILE A 41 26.87 -22.10 11.26
CA ILE A 41 25.40 -22.19 11.42
C ILE A 41 24.81 -20.80 11.73
N LYS A 42 25.48 -20.02 12.58
CA LYS A 42 25.10 -18.63 12.89
C LYS A 42 25.14 -17.78 11.62
N ALA A 43 26.26 -17.80 10.88
CA ALA A 43 26.41 -17.07 9.62
C ALA A 43 25.38 -17.49 8.57
N TYR A 44 25.09 -18.78 8.45
CA TYR A 44 24.04 -19.29 7.58
C TYR A 44 22.65 -18.74 7.98
N THR A 45 22.33 -18.76 9.28
CA THR A 45 21.05 -18.29 9.81
C THR A 45 20.87 -16.79 9.58
N ILE A 46 21.92 -16.00 9.85
CA ILE A 46 21.94 -14.56 9.54
C ILE A 46 21.62 -14.34 8.06
N ARG A 47 22.36 -15.00 7.16
CA ARG A 47 22.15 -14.86 5.71
C ARG A 47 20.74 -15.28 5.29
N ARG A 48 20.18 -16.35 5.88
CA ARG A 48 18.82 -16.78 5.60
C ARG A 48 17.80 -15.71 6.00
N LEU A 49 17.91 -15.17 7.22
CA LEU A 49 16.99 -14.16 7.75
C LEU A 49 17.08 -12.84 6.98
N GLU A 50 18.27 -12.39 6.60
CA GLU A 50 18.44 -11.21 5.75
C GLU A 50 17.81 -11.39 4.36
N ASN A 51 18.03 -12.55 3.74
CA ASN A 51 17.42 -12.85 2.45
C ASN A 51 15.90 -12.91 2.55
N GLU A 52 15.38 -13.52 3.61
CA GLU A 52 13.94 -13.56 3.88
C GLU A 52 13.38 -12.15 4.02
N LEU A 53 14.02 -11.29 4.82
CA LEU A 53 13.61 -9.91 5.04
C LEU A 53 13.58 -9.08 3.75
N TRP A 54 14.60 -9.22 2.88
CA TRP A 54 14.63 -8.57 1.56
C TRP A 54 13.59 -9.13 0.58
N ALA A 55 13.32 -10.43 0.65
CA ALA A 55 12.37 -11.10 -0.23
C ALA A 55 10.91 -10.89 0.19
N MET A 56 10.64 -10.42 1.41
CA MET A 56 9.30 -10.15 1.88
C MET A 56 8.61 -9.11 0.99
N LYS A 57 7.40 -9.45 0.51
CA LYS A 57 6.52 -8.54 -0.23
C LYS A 57 5.13 -8.53 0.37
N LEU A 58 4.59 -7.33 0.58
CA LEU A 58 3.22 -7.12 0.98
C LEU A 58 2.32 -7.35 -0.24
N ALA A 59 1.42 -8.33 -0.13
CA ALA A 59 0.44 -8.58 -1.18
C ALA A 59 -0.53 -7.38 -1.35
N PRO A 60 -0.97 -7.07 -2.59
CA PRO A 60 -1.99 -6.06 -2.83
C PRO A 60 -3.27 -6.27 -2.01
N GLY A 61 -3.58 -5.33 -1.10
CA GLY A 61 -4.74 -5.44 -0.21
C GLY A 61 -4.56 -6.42 0.95
N GLY A 62 -3.34 -6.92 1.19
CA GLY A 62 -3.00 -7.70 2.37
C GLY A 62 -2.96 -6.87 3.66
N ASP A 63 -2.79 -7.55 4.79
CA ASP A 63 -2.66 -6.90 6.09
C ASP A 63 -1.25 -6.32 6.28
N ALA A 64 -1.15 -5.00 6.11
CA ALA A 64 0.11 -4.27 6.29
C ALA A 64 0.67 -4.39 7.71
N ASN A 65 -0.18 -4.43 8.75
CA ASN A 65 0.31 -4.54 10.12
C ASN A 65 0.92 -5.92 10.39
N LEU A 66 0.24 -6.99 9.94
CA LEU A 66 0.77 -8.34 10.04
C LEU A 66 2.10 -8.49 9.28
N HIS A 67 2.19 -7.93 8.08
CA HIS A 67 3.43 -7.91 7.27
C HIS A 67 4.57 -7.21 8.01
N LEU A 68 4.34 -6.00 8.52
CA LEU A 68 5.33 -5.22 9.24
C LEU A 68 5.77 -5.94 10.53
N CYS A 69 4.84 -6.53 11.29
CA CYS A 69 5.18 -7.31 12.49
C CYS A 69 6.17 -8.43 12.17
N LYS A 70 5.97 -9.18 11.08
CA LYS A 70 6.90 -10.21 10.65
C LYS A 70 8.28 -9.65 10.32
N MET A 71 8.37 -8.54 9.59
CA MET A 71 9.65 -7.89 9.27
C MET A 71 10.40 -7.44 10.52
N PHE A 72 9.71 -6.86 11.50
CA PHE A 72 10.33 -6.45 12.78
C PHE A 72 10.73 -7.64 13.65
N ASN A 73 10.02 -8.76 13.58
CA ASN A 73 10.42 -10.00 14.26
C ASN A 73 11.73 -10.54 13.66
N LEU A 74 11.85 -10.59 12.32
CA LEU A 74 13.10 -10.98 11.66
C LEU A 74 14.28 -10.06 12.05
N LYS A 75 14.06 -8.74 12.14
CA LYS A 75 15.08 -7.80 12.67
C LYS A 75 15.47 -8.12 14.10
N THR A 76 14.52 -8.55 14.94
CA THR A 76 14.76 -8.92 16.33
C THR A 76 15.57 -10.22 16.42
N GLU A 77 15.20 -11.24 15.65
CA GLU A 77 15.95 -12.51 15.57
C GLU A 77 17.39 -12.30 15.09
N LEU A 78 17.61 -11.39 14.13
CA LEU A 78 18.97 -11.00 13.73
C LEU A 78 19.74 -10.32 14.88
N GLY A 79 19.06 -9.46 15.65
CA GLY A 79 19.63 -8.85 16.86
C GLY A 79 20.03 -9.87 17.92
N ASP A 80 19.23 -10.92 18.12
CA ASP A 80 19.52 -12.02 19.04
C ASP A 80 20.78 -12.81 18.62
N LEU A 81 21.04 -12.85 17.30
CA LEU A 81 22.27 -13.40 16.72
C LEU A 81 23.44 -12.40 16.70
N GLN A 82 23.34 -11.28 17.41
CA GLN A 82 24.32 -10.18 17.44
C GLN A 82 24.58 -9.55 16.06
N HIS A 83 23.62 -9.67 15.13
CA HIS A 83 23.68 -9.06 13.81
C HIS A 83 22.71 -7.88 13.73
N SER A 84 23.25 -6.66 13.76
CA SER A 84 22.43 -5.44 13.74
C SER A 84 22.24 -4.91 12.33
N ILE A 85 20.99 -4.85 11.86
CA ILE A 85 20.63 -4.10 10.65
C ILE A 85 20.58 -2.60 10.97
N ALA A 86 21.33 -1.81 10.21
CA ALA A 86 21.31 -0.35 10.30
C ALA A 86 19.92 0.21 9.97
N ASP A 87 19.53 1.30 10.63
CA ASP A 87 18.18 1.84 10.52
C ASP A 87 17.82 2.26 9.09
N ASN A 88 18.74 2.85 8.35
CA ASN A 88 18.56 3.18 6.93
C ASN A 88 18.31 1.93 6.08
N THR A 89 19.09 0.87 6.27
CA THR A 89 18.92 -0.40 5.55
C THR A 89 17.56 -1.04 5.87
N MET A 90 17.14 -1.00 7.13
CA MET A 90 15.81 -1.49 7.51
C MET A 90 14.69 -0.65 6.87
N VAL A 91 14.88 0.66 6.74
CA VAL A 91 13.95 1.54 6.03
C VAL A 91 13.85 1.16 4.56
N ASP A 92 14.98 0.95 3.88
CA ASP A 92 14.99 0.52 2.47
C ASP A 92 14.25 -0.82 2.31
N MET A 93 14.53 -1.81 3.17
CA MET A 93 13.83 -3.10 3.16
C MET A 93 12.32 -2.92 3.35
N LEU A 94 11.89 -2.08 4.30
CA LEU A 94 10.47 -1.80 4.53
C LEU A 94 9.80 -1.20 3.30
N LEU A 95 10.45 -0.23 2.64
CA LEU A 95 9.93 0.44 1.45
C LEU A 95 9.87 -0.51 0.25
N GLU A 96 10.94 -1.26 0.00
CA GLU A 96 11.01 -2.23 -1.10
C GLU A 96 10.02 -3.40 -0.93
N SER A 97 9.57 -3.67 0.31
CA SER A 97 8.55 -4.68 0.57
C SER A 97 7.14 -4.28 0.12
N LEU A 98 6.89 -3.00 -0.17
CA LEU A 98 5.55 -2.48 -0.47
C LEU A 98 5.14 -2.74 -1.93
N PRO A 99 3.85 -3.00 -2.20
CA PRO A 99 3.36 -3.18 -3.56
C PRO A 99 3.36 -1.87 -4.35
N GLU A 100 3.42 -1.98 -5.67
CA GLU A 100 3.39 -0.86 -6.63
C GLU A 100 1.98 -0.26 -6.73
N GLN A 101 1.59 0.50 -5.71
CA GLN A 101 0.30 1.19 -5.64
C GLN A 101 0.53 2.67 -5.33
N VAL A 102 -0.31 3.54 -5.89
CA VAL A 102 -0.11 4.99 -5.87
C VAL A 102 0.14 5.54 -4.47
N GLU A 103 -0.59 5.06 -3.45
CA GLU A 103 -0.42 5.51 -2.08
C GLU A 103 0.93 5.14 -1.47
N PHE A 104 1.48 3.97 -1.83
CA PHE A 104 2.80 3.52 -1.37
C PHE A 104 3.94 4.16 -2.18
N GLU A 105 3.76 4.37 -3.49
CA GLU A 105 4.76 5.05 -4.33
C GLU A 105 4.92 6.53 -3.95
N ASN A 106 3.83 7.20 -3.60
CA ASN A 106 3.89 8.56 -3.06
C ASN A 106 4.64 8.61 -1.73
N LEU A 107 4.45 7.60 -0.88
CA LEU A 107 5.18 7.48 0.38
C LEU A 107 6.68 7.24 0.13
N LYS A 108 7.04 6.27 -0.73
CA LYS A 108 8.43 6.01 -1.13
C LYS A 108 9.11 7.28 -1.62
N SER A 109 8.46 8.00 -2.54
CA SER A 109 8.97 9.25 -3.09
C SER A 109 9.19 10.32 -2.01
N SER A 110 8.25 10.49 -1.09
CA SER A 110 8.37 11.45 0.02
C SER A 110 9.53 11.12 0.97
N ILE A 111 9.86 9.84 1.13
CA ILE A 111 10.95 9.40 2.00
C ILE A 111 12.30 9.54 1.28
N TYR A 112 12.41 9.02 0.05
CA TYR A 112 13.67 9.06 -0.72
C TYR A 112 14.11 10.47 -1.10
N TYR A 113 13.16 11.36 -1.41
CA TYR A 113 13.45 12.73 -1.84
C TYR A 113 13.09 13.78 -0.77
N GLY A 114 12.86 13.34 0.47
CA GLY A 114 12.63 14.24 1.60
C GLY A 114 13.88 15.08 1.94
N ALA A 115 13.67 16.24 2.55
CA ALA A 115 14.76 17.18 2.87
C ALA A 115 15.75 16.65 3.93
N ASP A 116 15.30 15.78 4.83
CA ASP A 116 16.12 15.17 5.88
C ASP A 116 15.86 13.66 5.93
N PRO A 117 16.81 12.81 5.47
CA PRO A 117 16.68 11.36 5.55
C PRO A 117 16.69 10.80 6.99
N SER A 118 17.28 11.52 7.94
CA SER A 118 17.50 11.03 9.31
C SER A 118 16.23 10.96 10.15
N VAL A 119 15.19 11.70 9.77
CA VAL A 119 13.87 11.68 10.45
C VAL A 119 13.13 10.36 10.22
N TYR A 120 13.51 9.61 9.19
CA TYR A 120 12.86 8.36 8.81
C TYR A 120 13.53 7.18 9.51
N THR A 121 13.16 6.96 10.77
CA THR A 121 13.51 5.74 11.49
C THR A 121 12.61 4.57 11.07
N PRO A 122 13.01 3.30 11.25
CA PRO A 122 12.16 2.15 10.94
C PRO A 122 10.79 2.22 11.62
N LYS A 123 10.76 2.68 12.89
CA LYS A 123 9.51 2.87 13.64
C LYS A 123 8.62 3.93 13.00
N ARG A 124 9.20 5.06 12.59
CA ARG A 124 8.46 6.13 11.91
C ARG A 124 7.91 5.67 10.57
N VAL A 125 8.71 4.97 9.77
CA VAL A 125 8.29 4.44 8.47
C VAL A 125 7.18 3.41 8.63
N ARG A 126 7.23 2.54 9.66
CA ARG A 126 6.14 1.62 10.00
C ARG A 126 4.80 2.37 10.19
N GLU A 127 4.79 3.45 10.96
CA GLU A 127 3.59 4.28 11.17
C GLU A 127 3.05 4.87 9.86
N LEU A 128 3.94 5.39 9.02
CA LEU A 128 3.58 5.99 7.74
C LEU A 128 2.99 4.96 6.76
N ILE A 129 3.55 3.75 6.72
CA ILE A 129 3.03 2.63 5.91
C ILE A 129 1.63 2.25 6.40
N LEU A 130 1.42 2.12 7.70
CA LEU A 130 0.10 1.81 8.27
C LEU A 130 -0.94 2.89 7.92
N ALA A 131 -0.55 4.16 8.00
CA ALA A 131 -1.42 5.27 7.61
C ALA A 131 -1.74 5.25 6.10
N ALA A 132 -0.78 4.90 5.24
CA ALA A 132 -1.00 4.74 3.80
C ALA A 132 -1.96 3.58 3.49
N ALA A 133 -1.76 2.43 4.14
CA ALA A 133 -2.63 1.27 4.00
C ALA A 133 -4.08 1.57 4.45
N ALA A 134 -4.26 2.34 5.53
CA ALA A 134 -5.58 2.76 6.01
C ALA A 134 -6.31 3.64 4.97
N ARG A 135 -5.61 4.64 4.42
CA ARG A 135 -6.16 5.52 3.35
C ARG A 135 -6.57 4.71 2.11
N GLN A 136 -5.75 3.75 1.72
CA GLN A 136 -6.06 2.90 0.58
C GLN A 136 -7.32 2.06 0.81
N LYS A 137 -7.47 1.48 2.01
CA LYS A 137 -8.65 0.69 2.37
C LYS A 137 -9.93 1.54 2.27
N GLU A 138 -9.92 2.76 2.80
CA GLU A 138 -11.08 3.67 2.72
C GLU A 138 -11.47 4.02 1.29
N PHE A 139 -10.48 4.27 0.41
CA PHE A 139 -10.75 4.60 -0.99
C PHE A 139 -11.40 3.42 -1.74
N ARG A 140 -10.90 2.20 -1.50
CA ARG A 140 -11.47 0.98 -2.09
C ARG A 140 -12.88 0.68 -1.56
N SER A 141 -13.13 0.87 -0.26
CA SER A 141 -14.46 0.72 0.33
C SER A 141 -15.48 1.67 -0.32
N LYS A 142 -15.15 2.96 -0.44
CA LYS A 142 -16.03 3.96 -1.08
C LYS A 142 -16.32 3.67 -2.55
N GLN A 143 -15.37 3.07 -3.28
CA GLN A 143 -15.57 2.68 -4.68
C GLN A 143 -16.51 1.47 -4.81
N SER A 144 -16.43 0.51 -3.88
CA SER A 144 -17.33 -0.65 -3.85
C SER A 144 -18.78 -0.28 -3.49
N GLU A 145 -18.98 0.65 -2.55
CA GLU A 145 -20.31 1.12 -2.13
C GLU A 145 -21.07 1.82 -3.27
N LYS A 146 -20.37 2.66 -4.05
CA LYS A 146 -20.96 3.35 -5.22
C LYS A 146 -21.43 2.38 -6.31
N ARG A 147 -20.81 1.21 -6.44
CA ARG A 147 -21.18 0.20 -7.45
C ARG A 147 -22.42 -0.61 -7.04
N VAL A 148 -22.62 -0.84 -5.74
CA VAL A 148 -23.80 -1.54 -5.21
C VAL A 148 -25.05 -0.64 -5.28
N GLU A 149 -24.90 0.67 -5.05
CA GLU A 149 -25.99 1.65 -5.19
C GLU A 149 -26.53 1.72 -6.64
N GLN A 150 -25.63 1.69 -7.64
CA GLN A 150 -26.02 1.72 -9.06
C GLN A 150 -26.70 0.42 -9.54
N GLN A 151 -26.41 -0.72 -8.90
CA GLN A 151 -27.00 -2.00 -9.30
C GLN A 151 -28.39 -2.23 -8.68
N ARG A 152 -28.75 -1.52 -7.62
CA ARG A 152 -30.13 -1.50 -7.06
C ARG A 152 -31.08 -0.53 -7.78
N GLY A 153 -30.56 0.36 -8.63
CA GLY A 153 -31.36 1.32 -9.40
C GLY A 153 -31.76 0.90 -10.82
N ASN A 154 -31.25 -0.23 -11.33
CA ASN A 154 -31.46 -0.64 -12.73
C ASN A 154 -32.12 -2.02 -12.86
N GLY A 155 -33.31 -2.16 -12.29
CA GLY A 155 -34.24 -3.26 -12.51
C GLY A 155 -35.57 -2.74 -13.06
N LYS A 156 -35.59 -2.18 -14.27
CA LYS A 156 -36.84 -1.90 -15.01
C LYS A 156 -37.02 -2.98 -16.07
N GLY A 157 -37.54 -4.13 -15.63
CA GLY A 157 -38.32 -5.03 -16.49
C GLY A 157 -39.70 -4.40 -16.69
N GLY A 158 -40.10 -4.25 -17.95
CA GLY A 158 -41.36 -3.63 -18.31
C GLY A 158 -42.55 -4.52 -17.97
N VAL A 159 -43.62 -3.88 -17.51
CA VAL A 159 -45.01 -4.28 -17.75
C VAL A 159 -45.84 -3.01 -17.72
N ASN A 160 -46.52 -2.73 -18.84
CA ASN A 160 -47.62 -1.78 -18.91
C ASN A 160 -48.69 -2.22 -17.91
N LEU A 161 -49.36 -1.28 -17.25
CA LEU A 161 -50.79 -1.32 -16.98
C LEU A 161 -51.26 0.06 -16.48
N ASP A 162 -52.35 0.47 -17.09
CA ASP A 162 -53.15 1.68 -16.91
C ASP A 162 -53.79 1.75 -15.50
N GLY A 163 -54.08 2.96 -15.03
CA GLY A 163 -54.97 3.17 -13.88
C GLY A 163 -54.48 4.21 -12.88
N GLY A 164 -55.12 5.39 -12.91
CA GLY A 164 -54.80 6.53 -12.06
C GLY A 164 -55.29 6.47 -10.61
N GLY A 165 -54.81 7.43 -9.80
CA GLY A 165 -55.42 7.81 -8.52
C GLY A 165 -54.44 8.12 -7.38
N LYS A 166 -54.29 9.42 -7.06
CA LYS A 166 -54.09 10.11 -5.74
C LYS A 166 -53.46 9.31 -4.57
N GLN A 167 -52.50 9.78 -3.76
CA GLN A 167 -52.39 11.07 -3.03
C GLN A 167 -51.10 11.08 -2.15
N GLN A 168 -50.52 12.27 -1.89
CA GLN A 168 -49.80 12.75 -0.66
C GLN A 168 -48.52 12.01 -0.16
N SER A 169 -47.45 12.60 0.40
CA SER A 169 -47.08 13.97 0.84
C SER A 169 -45.56 14.07 1.16
N SER A 170 -45.05 15.33 1.19
CA SER A 170 -43.90 15.88 1.95
C SER A 170 -42.47 15.34 1.70
N ALA A 171 -41.60 16.11 1.02
CA ALA A 171 -40.59 17.06 1.56
C ALA A 171 -39.21 16.36 1.66
N SER A 172 -38.06 16.85 1.20
CA SER A 172 -37.49 18.19 0.97
C SER A 172 -36.37 18.03 -0.08
N GLY A 173 -36.20 18.97 -1.00
CA GLY A 173 -35.10 18.94 -1.97
C GLY A 173 -35.25 20.01 -3.05
N THR A 174 -34.50 21.09 -2.93
CA THR A 174 -34.37 22.23 -3.85
C THR A 174 -34.55 21.86 -5.33
N LYS A 175 -35.67 22.28 -5.91
CA LYS A 175 -36.04 22.06 -7.32
C LYS A 175 -35.09 22.84 -8.23
N LYS A 176 -34.14 22.16 -8.88
CA LYS A 176 -33.44 22.73 -10.05
C LYS A 176 -34.42 22.77 -11.21
N THR A 177 -34.78 23.96 -11.66
CA THR A 177 -35.67 24.17 -12.82
C THR A 177 -35.03 23.55 -14.06
N HIS A 178 -35.79 22.74 -14.78
CA HIS A 178 -35.34 22.02 -15.97
C HIS A 178 -35.40 22.94 -17.20
N GLN A 179 -34.67 24.05 -17.14
CA GLN A 179 -34.62 25.05 -18.22
C GLN A 179 -33.34 24.96 -19.03
N CYS A 180 -33.45 25.21 -20.34
CA CYS A 180 -32.34 25.25 -21.26
C CYS A 180 -31.34 26.33 -20.81
N TYR A 181 -30.11 25.93 -20.48
CA TYR A 181 -29.05 26.87 -20.10
C TYR A 181 -28.56 27.78 -21.25
N VAL A 182 -29.07 27.61 -22.47
CA VAL A 182 -28.70 28.43 -23.64
C VAL A 182 -29.72 29.52 -23.93
N CYS A 183 -31.02 29.21 -23.87
CA CYS A 183 -32.09 30.17 -24.18
C CYS A 183 -33.10 30.37 -23.05
N GLY A 184 -32.94 29.70 -21.91
CA GLY A 184 -33.81 29.82 -20.75
C GLY A 184 -35.16 29.09 -20.87
N ASN A 185 -35.47 28.43 -21.99
CA ASN A 185 -36.75 27.74 -22.17
C ASN A 185 -36.86 26.42 -21.42
N GLU A 186 -38.00 26.16 -20.80
CA GLU A 186 -38.27 24.94 -20.01
C GLU A 186 -38.66 23.72 -20.86
N GLN A 187 -38.93 23.91 -22.16
CA GLN A 187 -39.36 22.83 -23.06
C GLN A 187 -38.22 21.93 -23.56
N HIS A 188 -36.95 22.30 -23.37
CA HIS A 188 -35.81 21.48 -23.80
C HIS A 188 -34.56 21.75 -22.94
N LEU A 189 -33.61 20.80 -22.95
CA LEU A 189 -32.29 20.99 -22.35
C LEU A 189 -31.27 21.49 -23.39
N LYS A 190 -30.10 21.95 -22.92
CA LYS A 190 -28.98 22.46 -23.74
C LYS A 190 -28.60 21.58 -24.95
N ALA A 191 -28.86 20.27 -24.89
CA ALA A 191 -28.59 19.34 -25.99
C ALA A 191 -29.51 19.58 -27.22
N ASN A 192 -30.77 19.93 -26.99
CA ASN A 192 -31.79 20.07 -28.03
C ASN A 192 -32.18 21.54 -28.28
N CYS A 193 -31.26 22.48 -28.04
CA CYS A 193 -31.54 23.90 -28.21
C CYS A 193 -31.45 24.33 -29.69
N PRO A 194 -32.56 24.78 -30.31
CA PRO A 194 -32.58 25.16 -31.74
C PRO A 194 -31.77 26.42 -32.05
N GLU A 195 -31.37 27.20 -31.05
CA GLU A 195 -30.54 28.40 -31.22
C GLU A 195 -29.04 28.09 -31.44
N LYS A 196 -28.59 26.86 -31.16
CA LYS A 196 -27.18 26.48 -31.38
C LYS A 196 -26.76 26.48 -32.85
N THR A 197 -27.68 26.20 -33.76
CA THR A 197 -27.40 26.10 -35.20
C THR A 197 -27.36 27.47 -35.91
N LYS A 198 -27.94 28.53 -35.33
CA LYS A 198 -27.92 29.89 -35.93
C LYS A 198 -26.61 30.66 -35.69
N LYS A 199 -25.75 30.24 -34.76
CA LYS A 199 -24.44 30.89 -34.51
C LYS A 199 -23.31 30.41 -35.43
N GLN A 200 -23.53 29.39 -36.26
CA GLN A 200 -22.52 28.90 -37.21
C GLN A 200 -22.57 29.62 -38.58
N SER A 201 -23.62 30.37 -38.91
CA SER A 201 -23.75 31.06 -40.21
C SER A 201 -23.23 32.50 -40.22
N ALA A 202 -22.57 32.97 -39.15
CA ALA A 202 -22.02 34.34 -39.05
C ALA A 202 -20.50 34.37 -38.79
N ALA A 203 -19.83 33.22 -38.83
CA ALA A 203 -18.39 33.10 -38.56
C ALA A 203 -17.54 32.78 -39.81
N ASP A 204 -18.16 32.70 -41.00
CA ASP A 204 -17.50 32.27 -42.26
C ASP A 204 -17.01 33.45 -43.14
N GLU A 205 -16.98 34.68 -42.64
CA GLU A 205 -16.49 35.87 -43.38
C GLU A 205 -15.18 36.48 -42.85
N ASN A 206 -14.54 35.91 -41.81
CA ASN A 206 -13.30 36.47 -41.26
C ASN A 206 -12.05 35.57 -41.42
N GLU A 207 -12.17 34.45 -42.13
CA GLU A 207 -11.08 33.46 -42.33
C GLU A 207 -10.26 33.73 -43.62
N GLN A 208 -9.94 34.99 -43.93
CA GLN A 208 -9.13 35.33 -45.13
C GLN A 208 -7.91 36.22 -44.88
N LYS A 209 -7.47 36.39 -43.63
CA LYS A 209 -6.24 37.16 -43.32
C LYS A 209 -5.32 36.51 -42.29
N ARG A 210 -4.78 35.29 -42.53
CA ARG A 210 -3.52 34.85 -41.88
C ARG A 210 -2.63 34.03 -42.83
N LYS A 211 -1.37 34.47 -42.96
CA LYS A 211 -0.29 33.98 -43.85
C LYS A 211 0.17 32.55 -43.49
N PRO A 212 0.74 31.77 -44.43
CA PRO A 212 1.10 30.37 -44.19
C PRO A 212 2.34 30.21 -43.29
N ARG A 213 2.29 29.21 -42.41
CA ARG A 213 3.41 28.76 -41.57
C ARG A 213 4.44 28.00 -42.40
N GLY A 214 5.71 28.30 -42.16
CA GLY A 214 6.88 27.74 -42.84
C GLY A 214 7.08 26.24 -42.64
N ASN A 215 7.66 25.63 -43.67
CA ASN A 215 7.99 24.22 -43.81
C ASN A 215 9.22 23.86 -42.95
N TRP A 216 9.16 22.82 -42.12
CA TRP A 216 10.31 22.32 -41.36
C TRP A 216 10.78 21.00 -41.98
N GLN A 217 11.94 21.04 -42.65
CA GLN A 217 12.60 19.87 -43.23
C GLN A 217 13.42 19.12 -42.18
N ILE A 218 13.26 17.80 -42.17
CA ILE A 218 13.97 16.84 -41.33
C ILE A 218 15.43 16.73 -41.82
N ARG A 219 16.42 17.02 -40.97
CA ARG A 219 17.83 16.68 -41.22
C ARG A 219 18.15 15.34 -40.54
N ARG A 220 18.54 14.35 -41.36
CA ARG A 220 19.35 13.20 -40.92
C ARG A 220 20.82 13.54 -41.15
N GLY A 221 21.63 13.31 -40.13
CA GLY A 221 23.09 13.36 -40.11
C GLY A 221 23.53 12.71 -38.81
#